data_AF-W2CVX1-F1
#
_entry.id   AF-W2CVX1-F1
#
_cell.length_a   1.000
_cell.length_b   1.000
_cell.length_c   1.000
_cell.angle_alpha   90.00
_cell.angle_beta   90.00
_cell.angle_gamma   90.00
#
_symmetry.space_group_name_H-M   'P 1'
#
loop_
_entity.id
_entity.type
_entity.pdbx_description
1 polymer ?
#
loop_
_entity_poly.entity_id
_entity_poly.type
_entity_poly.pdbx_seq_one_letter_code
_entity_poly.pdbx_strand_id
1 'polypeptide(L)' 'MERYSRPVFALLVGMTGNRADAEELAQDAFLKAFRSLRSFRRDCSFATWIYRIAYNTALSALRKKRPD' A
#
# COMPACT_ATOMS: atom_id res chain seq x y z
N MET A 1 2.05 12.47 -3.15
CA MET A 1 2.01 11.29 -2.26
C MET A 1 1.47 11.61 -0.88
N GLU A 2 1.89 12.72 -0.27
CA GLU A 2 1.49 13.13 1.09
C GLU A 2 -0.02 13.15 1.35
N ARG A 3 -0.82 13.63 0.37
CA ARG A 3 -2.30 13.60 0.42
C ARG A 3 -2.89 12.19 0.65
N TYR A 4 -2.19 11.14 0.21
CA TYR A 4 -2.63 9.75 0.33
C TYR A 4 -1.97 9.01 1.50
N SER A 5 -0.99 9.62 2.18
CA SER A 5 -0.23 9.01 3.27
C SER A 5 -1.13 8.57 4.42
N ARG A 6 -1.92 9.49 4.97
CA ARG A 6 -2.86 9.20 6.07
C ARG A 6 -3.87 8.10 5.74
N PRO A 7 -4.64 8.18 4.62
CA PRO A 7 -5.60 7.14 4.30
C PRO A 7 -4.98 5.77 4.01
N VAL A 8 -3.84 5.73 3.31
CA VAL A 8 -3.11 4.48 3.05
C VAL A 8 -2.62 3.86 4.35
N PHE A 9 -2.04 4.67 5.24
CA PHE A 9 -1.60 4.20 6.55
C PHE A 9 -2.77 3.64 7.36
N ALA A 10 -3.93 4.32 7.39
CA ALA A 10 -5.12 3.83 8.09
C ALA A 10 -5.62 2.48 7.54
N LEU A 11 -5.64 2.31 6.21
CA LEU A 11 -5.93 1.02 5.57
C LEU A 11 -4.97 -0.06 6.06
N LEU A 12 -3.67 0.23 6.02
CA LEU A 12 -2.63 -0.73 6.35
C LEU A 12 -2.67 -1.14 7.82
N VAL A 13 -2.91 -0.20 8.74
CA VAL A 13 -3.14 -0.50 10.17
C VAL A 13 -4.32 -1.45 10.34
N GLY A 14 -5.42 -1.24 9.60
CA GLY A 14 -6.57 -2.14 9.64
C GLY A 14 -6.26 -3.54 9.10
N MET A 15 -5.32 -3.68 8.17
CA MET A 15 -4.92 -4.97 7.61
C MET A 15 -3.88 -5.70 8.45
N THR A 16 -2.92 -4.99 9.06
CA THR A 16 -1.82 -5.60 9.84
C THR A 16 -2.12 -5.75 11.32
N GLY A 17 -3.09 -5.00 11.84
CA GLY A 17 -3.43 -4.98 13.26
C GLY A 17 -2.38 -4.27 14.15
N ASN A 18 -1.30 -3.73 13.58
CA ASN A 18 -0.30 -2.98 14.33
C ASN A 18 0.37 -1.88 13.48
N ARG A 19 0.81 -0.82 14.16
CA ARG A 19 1.32 0.40 13.52
C ARG A 19 2.70 0.22 12.87
N ALA A 20 3.57 -0.59 13.47
CA ALA A 20 4.94 -0.78 12.98
C ALA A 20 4.94 -1.47 11.60
N ASP A 21 4.22 -2.58 11.48
CA ASP A 21 4.06 -3.27 10.18
C ASP A 21 3.37 -2.36 9.16
N ALA A 22 2.38 -1.57 9.59
CA ALA A 22 1.67 -0.66 8.69
C ALA A 22 2.59 0.45 8.15
N GLU A 23 3.52 0.95 8.97
CA GLU A 23 4.49 1.97 8.57
C GLU A 23 5.48 1.41 7.54
N GLU A 24 6.02 0.21 7.78
CA GLU A 24 6.90 -0.48 6.84
C GLU A 24 6.21 -0.71 5.48
N LEU A 25 4.99 -1.22 5.50
CA LEU A 25 4.21 -1.47 4.29
C LEU A 25 3.80 -0.18 3.57
N ALA A 26 3.56 0.90 4.29
CA ALA A 26 3.24 2.20 3.69
C ALA A 26 4.45 2.71 2.90
N GLN A 27 5.65 2.64 3.48
CA GLN A 27 6.88 3.02 2.81
C GLN A 27 7.10 2.20 1.53
N ASP A 28 6.99 0.87 1.60
CA ASP A 28 7.13 -0.01 0.43
C ASP A 28 6.06 0.28 -0.64
N ALA A 29 4.80 0.47 -0.24
CA ALA A 29 3.72 0.80 -1.16
C ALA A 29 3.97 2.13 -1.90
N PHE A 30 4.44 3.18 -1.20
CA PHE A 30 4.74 4.46 -1.82
C PHE A 30 5.98 4.39 -2.72
N LEU A 31 7.01 3.61 -2.37
CA LEU A 31 8.16 3.36 -3.23
C LEU A 31 7.76 2.63 -4.52
N LYS A 32 6.93 1.59 -4.42
CA LYS A 32 6.36 0.89 -5.57
C LYS A 32 5.55 1.81 -6.45
N ALA A 33 4.66 2.59 -5.85
CA ALA A 33 3.84 3.56 -6.58
C ALA A 33 4.71 4.65 -7.24
N PHE A 34 5.78 5.13 -6.61
CA PHE A 34 6.70 6.07 -7.23
C PHE A 34 7.40 5.46 -8.45
N ARG A 35 7.92 4.23 -8.33
CA ARG A 35 8.57 3.49 -9.44
C ARG A 35 7.62 3.20 -10.60
N SER A 36 6.35 2.92 -10.29
CA SER A 36 5.32 2.62 -11.29
C SER A 36 4.53 3.86 -11.75
N LEU A 37 4.89 5.06 -11.30
CA LEU A 37 4.13 6.27 -11.63
C LEU A 37 4.10 6.54 -13.14
N ARG A 38 5.20 6.26 -13.84
CA ARG A 38 5.31 6.45 -15.30
C ARG A 38 4.42 5.49 -16.10
N SER A 39 4.01 4.36 -15.51
CA SER A 39 3.12 3.39 -16.16
C SER A 39 1.66 3.52 -15.75
N PHE A 40 1.31 4.55 -14.95
CA PHE A 40 -0.09 4.81 -14.59
C PHE A 40 -0.88 5.31 -15.81
N ARG A 41 -1.78 4.46 -16.33
CA ARG A 41 -2.56 4.72 -17.56
C ARG A 41 -3.86 5.51 -17.38
N ARG A 42 -4.15 6.00 -16.17
CA ARG A 42 -5.38 6.76 -15.84
C ARG A 42 -6.71 6.05 -16.10
N ASP A 43 -6.69 4.72 -16.29
CA ASP A 43 -7.89 3.86 -16.38
C ASP A 43 -8.73 3.86 -15.08
N CYS A 44 -8.19 4.40 -13.99
CA CYS A 44 -8.89 4.61 -12.72
C CYS A 44 -8.37 5.90 -12.05
N SER A 45 -9.02 6.31 -10.96
CA SER A 45 -8.52 7.44 -10.17
C SER A 45 -7.14 7.12 -9.58
N PHE A 46 -6.30 8.15 -9.44
CA PHE A 46 -4.98 7.98 -8.81
C PHE A 46 -5.09 7.46 -7.37
N ALA A 47 -6.15 7.84 -6.64
CA ALA A 47 -6.46 7.30 -5.33
C ALA A 47 -6.66 5.78 -5.43
N THR A 48 -7.59 5.32 -6.26
CA THR A 48 -7.88 3.88 -6.48
C THR A 48 -6.61 3.10 -6.81
N TRP A 49 -5.75 3.66 -7.66
CA TRP A 49 -4.50 3.04 -8.05
C TRP A 49 -3.51 2.89 -6.88
N ILE A 50 -3.31 3.94 -6.08
CA ILE A 50 -2.45 3.87 -4.87
C ILE A 50 -3.01 2.88 -3.85
N TYR A 51 -4.33 2.91 -3.60
CA TYR A 51 -4.99 1.99 -2.67
C TYR A 51 -4.77 0.53 -3.09
N ARG A 52 -4.84 0.24 -4.40
CA ARG A 52 -4.57 -1.10 -4.94
C ARG A 52 -3.12 -1.54 -4.71
N ILE A 53 -2.15 -0.64 -4.85
CA ILE A 53 -0.74 -0.94 -4.58
C ILE A 53 -0.53 -1.23 -3.08
N ALA A 54 -1.08 -0.40 -2.21
CA ALA A 54 -0.99 -0.59 -0.76
C ALA A 54 -1.64 -1.90 -0.31
N TYR A 55 -2.88 -2.16 -0.75
CA TYR A 55 -3.62 -3.38 -0.44
C TYR A 55 -2.86 -4.65 -0.89
N ASN A 56 -2.37 -4.68 -2.13
CA ASN A 56 -1.62 -5.83 -2.65
C ASN A 56 -0.29 -6.03 -1.90
N THR A 57 0.35 -4.94 -1.48
CA THR A 57 1.60 -4.97 -0.72
C THR A 57 1.37 -5.60 0.66
N ALA A 58 0.33 -5.15 1.38
CA ALA A 58 -0.07 -5.76 2.65
C ALA A 58 -0.51 -7.21 2.50
N LEU A 59 -1.35 -7.53 1.51
CA LEU A 59 -1.82 -8.89 1.29
C LEU A 59 -0.66 -9.87 1.03
N SER A 60 0.34 -9.44 0.24
CA SER A 60 1.55 -10.23 -0.01
C SER A 60 2.37 -10.46 1.26
N ALA A 61 2.55 -9.43 2.09
CA ALA A 61 3.27 -9.55 3.35
C ALA A 61 2.56 -10.46 4.36
N LEU A 62 1.23 -10.32 4.49
CA LEU A 62 0.42 -11.15 5.38
C LEU A 62 0.42 -12.63 4.96
N ARG A 63 0.40 -12.91 3.66
CA ARG A 63 0.55 -14.28 3.14
C ARG A 63 1.91 -14.89 3.51
N LYS A 64 3.00 -14.13 3.43
CA LYS A 64 4.33 -14.60 3.84
C LYS A 64 4.45 -14.89 5.34
N LYS A 65 3.68 -14.19 6.19
CA LYS A 65 3.66 -14.40 7.65
C LYS A 65 2.89 -15.66 8.07
N ARG A 66 2.09 -16.27 7.21
CA ARG A 66 1.46 -17.58 7.43
C ARG A 66 2.25 -18.64 6.66
N PRO A 67 3.24 -19.31 7.28
CA PRO A 67 3.69 -20.59 6.76
C PRO A 67 2.53 -21.58 6.89
N ASP A 68 2.25 -22.31 5.81
CA ASP A 68 1.31 -23.45 5.81
C ASP A 68 1.76 -24.55 6.77
#